data_AF-A0A3M1E2Y8-F1
#
_entry.id   AF-A0A3M1E2Y8-F1
#
_cell.length_a   1.000
_cell.length_b   1.000
_cell.length_c   1.000
_cell.angle_alpha   90.00
_cell.angle_beta   90.00
_cell.angle_gamma   90.00
#
_symmetry.space_group_name_H-M   'P 1'
#
loop_
_entity.id
_entity.type
_entity.pdbx_description
1 polymer ?
#
loop_
_entity_poly.entity_id
_entity_poly.type
_entity_poly.pdbx_seq_one_letter_code
_entity_poly.pdbx_strand_id
1 'polypeptide(L)' 'TGASAVTVAAVLTGRCDRRLVNHLAGGDLELEWLEDGPVLMTGPATEVFTGEWPA' A
#
# COMPACT_ATOMS: atom_id res chain seq x y z
N THR A 1 -3.89 2.37 -4.33
CA THR A 1 -3.73 3.27 -5.50
C THR A 1 -3.03 4.59 -5.19
N GLY A 2 -3.12 5.19 -3.99
CA GLY A 2 -2.25 6.33 -3.61
C GLY A 2 -0.89 5.92 -3.01
N ALA A 3 -0.91 5.00 -2.04
CA ALA A 3 0.29 4.51 -1.34
C ALA A 3 1.37 3.95 -2.30
N SER A 4 0.96 3.20 -3.33
CA SER A 4 1.87 2.69 -4.35
C SER A 4 2.51 3.80 -5.18
N ALA A 5 1.73 4.81 -5.58
CA ALA A 5 2.21 5.90 -6.42
C ALA A 5 3.25 6.77 -5.70
N VAL A 6 2.99 7.13 -4.43
CA VAL A 6 3.95 7.91 -3.62
C VAL A 6 5.22 7.10 -3.33
N THR A 7 5.11 5.78 -3.14
CA THR A 7 6.28 4.89 -2.98
C THR A 7 7.17 4.94 -4.21
N VAL A 8 6.59 4.72 -5.41
CA VAL A 8 7.35 4.78 -6.67
C VAL A 8 7.96 6.17 -6.87
N ALA A 9 7.21 7.24 -6.62
CA ALA A 9 7.72 8.61 -6.75
C ALA A 9 8.88 8.91 -5.77
N ALA A 10 8.79 8.46 -4.51
CA ALA A 10 9.83 8.65 -3.51
C ALA A 10 11.12 7.91 -3.91
N VAL A 11 11.01 6.68 -4.42
CA VAL A 11 12.15 5.91 -4.93
C VAL A 11 12.78 6.57 -6.14
N LEU A 12 11.97 6.92 -7.15
CA LEU A 12 12.47 7.56 -8.38
C LEU A 12 13.14 8.91 -8.14
N THR A 13 12.79 9.57 -7.03
CA THR A 13 13.39 10.84 -6.64
C THR A 13 14.47 10.73 -5.57
N GLY A 14 14.89 9.50 -5.21
CA GLY A 14 15.97 9.25 -4.26
C GLY A 14 15.67 9.67 -2.82
N ARG A 15 14.38 9.73 -2.44
CA ARG A 15 13.94 10.14 -1.10
C ARG A 15 13.72 8.98 -0.14
N CYS A 16 13.43 7.80 -0.68
CA CYS A 16 13.23 6.57 0.08
C CYS A 16 13.75 5.36 -0.68
N ASP A 17 14.00 4.27 0.04
CA ASP A 17 14.29 2.97 -0.54
C ASP A 17 13.03 2.29 -1.11
N ARG A 18 13.23 1.20 -1.87
CA ARG A 18 12.15 0.45 -2.51
C ARG A 18 11.21 -0.26 -1.54
N ARG A 19 11.65 -0.46 -0.30
CA ARG A 19 10.85 -1.03 0.79
C ARG A 19 10.68 0.02 1.88
N LEU A 20 9.45 0.39 2.19
CA LEU A 20 9.14 1.45 3.14
C LEU A 20 7.78 1.25 3.83
N VAL A 21 7.54 2.02 4.89
CA VAL A 21 6.23 2.10 5.54
C VAL A 21 5.57 3.43 5.17
N ASN A 22 4.33 3.37 4.68
CA ASN A 22 3.51 4.56 4.53
C ASN A 22 2.62 4.72 5.76
N HIS A 23 2.78 5.84 6.44
CA HIS A 23 1.89 6.27 7.53
C HIS A 23 0.70 7.02 6.94
N LEU A 24 -0.46 6.38 6.90
CA LEU A 24 -1.70 6.96 6.39
C LEU A 24 -2.63 7.30 7.56
N ALA A 25 -3.64 8.14 7.31
CA ALA A 25 -4.64 8.47 8.34
C ALA A 25 -5.39 7.22 8.86
N GLY A 26 -5.51 6.17 8.05
CA GLY A 26 -6.13 4.89 8.42
C GLY A 26 -5.18 3.86 9.04
N GLY A 27 -3.90 4.21 9.24
CA GLY A 27 -2.87 3.32 9.77
C GLY A 27 -1.72 3.08 8.79
N ASP A 28 -0.87 2.14 9.17
CA ASP A 28 0.37 1.85 8.46
C ASP A 28 0.18 0.80 7.37
N LEU A 29 0.85 1.02 6.23
CA LEU A 29 1.00 0.02 5.18
C LEU A 29 2.48 -0.22 4.94
N GLU A 30 2.87 -1.49 4.85
CA GLU A 30 4.19 -1.90 4.34
C GLU A 30 4.14 -1.97 2.82
N LEU A 31 5.10 -1.32 2.17
CA LEU A 31 5.20 -1.21 0.72
C LEU A 31 6.54 -1.78 0.26
N GLU A 32 6.51 -2.52 -0.83
CA GLU A 32 7.71 -3.00 -1.51
C GLU A 32 7.54 -2.86 -3.02
N TRP A 33 8.38 -2.07 -3.67
CA TRP A 33 8.45 -2.01 -5.12
C TRP A 33 9.48 -3.04 -5.63
N LEU A 34 8.99 -4.14 -6.17
CA LEU A 34 9.82 -5.24 -6.66
C LEU A 34 10.59 -4.85 -7.92
N GLU A 35 11.73 -5.50 -8.16
CA GLU A 35 12.60 -5.22 -9.32
C GLU A 35 11.90 -5.49 -10.67
N ASP A 36 10.99 -6.46 -10.72
CA ASP A 36 10.20 -6.83 -11.89
C ASP A 36 9.00 -5.89 -12.14
N GLY A 37 8.78 -4.89 -11.27
CA GLY A 37 7.85 -3.78 -11.50
C GLY A 37 6.64 -3.65 -10.55
N PRO A 38 6.02 -4.72 -10.03
CA PRO A 38 4.87 -4.62 -9.13
C PRO A 38 5.19 -3.94 -7.80
N VAL A 39 4.19 -3.27 -7.23
CA VAL A 39 4.23 -2.76 -5.85
C VAL A 39 3.36 -3.62 -4.97
N LEU A 40 3.97 -4.31 -4.01
CA LEU A 40 3.26 -5.06 -2.97
C LEU A 40 2.79 -4.11 -1.87
N MET A 41 1.62 -4.41 -1.31
CA MET A 41 1.02 -3.66 -0.21
C MET A 41 0.58 -4.65 0.87
N THR A 42 1.10 -4.50 2.08
CA THR A 42 0.72 -5.33 3.22
C THR A 42 0.19 -4.45 4.34
N GLY A 43 -0.97 -4.82 4.87
CA GLY A 43 -1.63 -4.08 5.93
C GLY A 43 -2.83 -4.86 6.49
N PRO A 44 -3.38 -4.41 7.63
CA PRO A 44 -4.49 -5.06 8.27
C PRO A 44 -5.79 -4.88 7.48
N ALA A 45 -6.68 -5.85 7.61
CA ALA A 45 -8.08 -5.76 7.19
C ALA A 45 -8.95 -6.24 8.35
N THR A 46 -10.13 -5.64 8.51
CA THR A 46 -11.07 -6.00 9.58
C THR A 46 -12.48 -6.07 8.99
N GLU A 47 -13.14 -7.21 9.20
CA GLU A 47 -14.55 -7.34 8.88
C GLU A 47 -15.37 -6.47 9.83
N VAL A 48 -16.19 -5.59 9.28
CA VAL A 48 -17.05 -4.68 10.05
C VAL A 48 -18.50 -5.13 10.08
N PHE A 49 -18.96 -5.82 9.03
CA PHE A 49 -20.28 -6.45 8.95
C PHE A 49 -20.27 -7.52 7.85
N THR A 50 -21.29 -8.37 7.86
CA THR A 50 -21.58 -9.38 6.83
C THR A 50 -23.07 -9.33 6.48
N GLY A 51 -23.43 -9.63 5.24
CA GLY A 51 -24.83 -9.63 4.77
C GLY A 51 -25.00 -10.24 3.38
N GLU A 52 -26.25 -10.55 3.02
CA GLU A 52 -26.63 -11.11 1.72
C GLU A 52 -27.28 -10.01 0.86
N TRP A 53 -26.81 -9.83 -0.38
CA TRP A 53 -27.44 -8.92 -1.36
C TRP A 53 -28.35 -9.74 -2.29
N PRO A 54 -29.69 -9.57 -2.22
CA PRO A 54 -30.61 -10.31 -3.08
C PRO A 54 -30.45 -9.92 -4.55
N ALA A 55 -30.71 -10.89 -5.43
CA ALA A 55 -30.64 -10.75 -6.89
C ALA A 55 -31.73 -9.84 -7.47
#